data_AF-A0A2J6HQ97-F1
#
_entry.id   AF-A0A2J6HQ97-F1
#
_cell.length_a   1.000
_cell.length_b   1.000
_cell.length_c   1.000
_cell.angle_alpha   90.00
_cell.angle_beta   90.00
_cell.angle_gamma   90.00
#
_symmetry.space_group_name_H-M   'P 1'
#
loop_
_entity.id
_entity.type
_entity.pdbx_description
1 polymer ?
#
loop_
_entity_poly.entity_id
_entity_poly.type
_entity_poly.pdbx_seq_one_letter_code
_entity_poly.pdbx_strand_id
1 'polypeptide(L)'
;MRKKKRKIIKYKTVTFKLSAKQMKSLRNYCRARKTTPTKLIKKSIRNYTEYFSNEVPEKYHVSHNQLELFDKGHEDIELFG
;
A
#
# COMPACT_ATOMS: atom_id res chain seq x y z
N MET A 1 -29.83 -14.98 28.97
CA MET A 1 -29.25 -14.74 27.61
C MET A 1 -27.76 -15.11 27.61
N ARG A 2 -27.32 -16.06 26.77
CA ARG A 2 -25.91 -16.50 26.69
C ARG A 2 -25.08 -15.39 26.06
N LYS A 3 -24.10 -14.82 26.79
CA LYS A 3 -23.21 -13.76 26.25
C LYS A 3 -22.41 -14.32 25.07
N LYS A 4 -22.55 -13.72 23.87
CA LYS A 4 -21.72 -14.06 22.69
C LYS A 4 -20.25 -13.78 23.02
N LYS A 5 -19.37 -14.78 22.84
CA LYS A 5 -17.92 -14.59 22.97
C LYS A 5 -17.45 -13.61 21.90
N ARG A 6 -16.69 -12.58 22.27
CA ARG A 6 -16.10 -11.62 21.31
C ARG A 6 -15.08 -12.35 20.43
N LYS A 7 -15.14 -12.11 19.12
CA LYS A 7 -14.09 -12.58 18.20
C LYS A 7 -12.76 -11.90 18.57
N ILE A 8 -11.70 -12.69 18.68
CA ILE A 8 -10.36 -12.17 18.95
C ILE A 8 -9.86 -11.49 17.66
N ILE A 9 -9.63 -10.18 17.72
CA ILE A 9 -9.02 -9.44 16.62
C ILE A 9 -7.51 -9.68 16.68
N LYS A 10 -6.95 -10.27 15.63
CA LYS A 10 -5.50 -10.48 15.50
C LYS A 10 -4.87 -9.22 14.92
N TYR A 11 -3.82 -8.73 15.56
CA TYR A 11 -3.05 -7.57 15.09
C TYR A 11 -1.62 -8.01 14.74
N LYS A 12 -0.98 -7.28 13.83
CA LYS A 12 0.43 -7.44 13.47
C LYS A 12 1.18 -6.13 13.71
N THR A 13 2.39 -6.22 14.23
CA THR A 13 3.25 -5.06 14.50
C THR A 13 4.04 -4.71 13.24
N VAL A 14 4.08 -3.44 12.87
CA VAL A 14 4.92 -2.92 11.79
C VAL A 14 5.88 -1.90 12.38
N THR A 15 7.19 -2.09 12.15
CA THR A 15 8.25 -1.26 12.71
C THR A 15 8.97 -0.53 11.59
N PHE A 16 9.13 0.79 11.71
CA PHE A 16 9.85 1.62 10.75
C PHE A 16 11.01 2.32 11.44
N LYS A 17 12.15 2.39 10.76
CA LYS A 17 13.25 3.26 11.17
C LYS A 17 13.05 4.63 10.56
N LEU A 18 13.21 5.68 11.37
CA LEU A 18 13.19 7.07 10.92
C LEU A 18 14.50 7.73 11.31
N SER A 19 15.00 8.61 10.46
CA SER A 19 16.11 9.49 10.84
C SER A 19 15.68 10.43 11.96
N ALA A 20 16.65 10.95 12.72
CA ALA A 20 16.38 11.89 13.80
C ALA A 20 15.61 13.14 13.31
N LYS A 21 15.95 13.65 12.11
CA LYS A 21 15.28 14.79 11.47
C LYS A 21 13.83 14.45 11.11
N GLN A 22 13.58 13.27 10.52
CA GLN A 22 12.22 12.82 10.18
C GLN A 22 11.35 12.69 11.43
N MET A 23 11.87 12.08 12.50
CA MET A 23 11.13 11.93 13.75
C MET A 23 10.84 13.28 14.42
N LYS A 24 11.79 14.24 14.38
CA LYS A 24 11.57 15.61 14.87
C LYS A 24 10.45 16.30 14.09
N SER A 25 10.51 16.24 12.76
CA SER A 25 9.47 16.81 11.89
C SER A 25 8.09 16.21 12.18
N LEU A 26 8.01 14.88 12.25
CA LEU A 26 6.76 14.15 12.53
C LEU A 26 6.13 14.56 13.87
N ARG A 27 6.96 14.69 14.93
CA ARG A 27 6.48 15.15 16.24
C ARG A 27 5.97 16.58 16.21
N ASN A 28 6.66 17.49 15.54
CA ASN A 28 6.22 18.89 15.43
C ASN A 28 4.88 19.00 14.72
N TYR A 29 4.71 18.30 13.59
CA TYR A 29 3.44 18.24 12.89
C TYR A 29 2.32 17.68 13.76
N CYS A 30 2.59 16.58 14.48
CA CYS A 30 1.62 15.95 15.36
C CYS A 30 1.17 16.87 16.50
N ARG A 31 2.09 17.66 17.07
CA ARG A 31 1.79 18.67 18.09
C ARG A 31 0.90 19.78 17.53
N ALA A 32 1.24 20.34 16.37
CA ALA A 32 0.48 21.42 15.75
C ALA A 32 -0.97 21.01 15.44
N ARG A 33 -1.19 19.74 15.05
CA ARG A 33 -2.53 19.22 14.70
C ARG A 33 -3.21 18.40 15.79
N LYS A 34 -2.69 18.42 17.04
CA LYS A 34 -3.23 17.66 18.18
C LYS A 34 -3.52 16.19 17.84
N THR A 35 -2.57 15.54 17.16
CA THR A 35 -2.64 14.13 16.75
C THR A 35 -1.42 13.35 17.26
N THR A 36 -1.41 12.04 17.05
CA THR A 36 -0.27 11.17 17.36
C THR A 36 0.36 10.63 16.07
N PRO A 37 1.66 10.30 16.07
CA PRO A 37 2.32 9.66 14.93
C PRO A 37 1.54 8.44 14.42
N THR A 38 1.10 7.57 15.33
CA THR A 38 0.32 6.38 15.01
C THR A 38 -1.00 6.71 14.31
N LYS A 39 -1.75 7.69 14.81
CA LYS A 39 -3.03 8.10 14.20
C LYS A 39 -2.83 8.70 12.81
N LEU A 40 -1.76 9.48 12.65
CA LEU A 40 -1.39 10.06 11.35
C LEU A 40 -1.00 8.97 10.34
N ILE A 41 -0.12 8.05 10.73
CA ILE A 41 0.34 6.95 9.86
C ILE A 41 -0.86 6.10 9.45
N LYS A 42 -1.69 5.66 10.40
CA LYS A 42 -2.91 4.90 10.11
C LYS A 42 -3.85 5.64 9.16
N LYS A 43 -4.03 6.95 9.33
CA LYS A 43 -4.84 7.77 8.41
C LYS A 43 -4.23 7.80 7.00
N SER A 44 -2.91 7.89 6.90
CA SER A 44 -2.20 8.00 5.63
C SER A 44 -2.22 6.69 4.85
N ILE A 45 -2.17 5.54 5.54
CA ILE A 45 -2.24 4.22 4.91
C ILE A 45 -3.67 3.66 4.81
N ARG A 46 -4.66 4.36 5.35
CA ARG A 46 -6.05 3.87 5.48
C ARG A 46 -6.61 3.34 4.18
N ASN A 47 -6.43 4.10 3.09
CA ASN A 47 -6.93 3.73 1.78
C ASN A 47 -6.31 2.41 1.29
N TYR A 48 -5.05 2.14 1.63
CA TYR A 48 -4.36 0.92 1.23
C TYR A 48 -4.71 -0.29 2.12
N THR A 49 -5.22 -0.04 3.33
CA THR A 49 -5.57 -1.12 4.28
C THR A 49 -7.06 -1.46 4.33
N GLU A 50 -7.95 -0.57 3.89
CA GLU A 50 -9.41 -0.78 3.93
C GLU A 50 -9.99 -1.24 2.60
N TYR A 51 -9.45 -0.79 1.45
CA TYR A 51 -10.06 -1.07 0.14
C TYR A 51 -9.49 -2.28 -0.59
N PHE A 52 -8.34 -2.80 -0.17
CA PHE A 52 -7.65 -3.92 -0.82
C PHE A 52 -7.87 -5.27 -0.13
N SER A 53 -8.76 -5.35 0.87
CA SER A 53 -9.01 -6.59 1.62
C SER A 53 -9.90 -7.59 0.89
N ASN A 54 -10.72 -7.13 -0.05
CA ASN A 54 -11.72 -7.95 -0.73
C ASN A 54 -11.21 -8.37 -2.11
N GLU A 55 -10.84 -7.42 -2.96
CA GLU A 55 -10.29 -7.64 -4.30
C GLU A 55 -9.27 -6.55 -4.61
N VAL A 56 -8.15 -6.92 -5.25
CA VAL A 56 -7.20 -5.94 -5.79
C VAL A 56 -7.83 -5.41 -7.10
N PRO A 57 -7.94 -4.09 -7.30
CA PRO A 57 -8.52 -3.55 -8.53
C PRO A 57 -7.80 -4.09 -9.78
N GLU A 58 -8.56 -4.52 -10.80
CA GLU A 58 -8.05 -5.11 -12.06
C GLU A 58 -6.91 -4.31 -12.71
N LYS A 59 -6.91 -2.97 -12.56
CA LYS A 59 -5.83 -2.09 -13.04
C LYS A 59 -4.43 -2.39 -12.48
N TYR A 60 -4.33 -3.14 -11.38
CA TYR A 60 -3.06 -3.58 -10.80
C TYR A 60 -2.74 -5.06 -11.07
N HIS A 61 -3.66 -5.79 -11.71
CA HIS A 61 -3.34 -7.08 -12.29
C HIS A 61 -2.47 -6.80 -13.50
N VAL A 62 -1.15 -6.94 -13.33
CA VAL A 62 -0.24 -7.01 -14.48
C VAL A 62 -0.70 -8.22 -15.29
N SER A 63 -1.36 -7.98 -16.42
CA SER A 63 -1.72 -9.03 -17.35
C SER A 63 -0.41 -9.72 -17.77
N HIS A 64 -0.38 -11.04 -17.61
CA HIS A 64 0.81 -11.87 -17.78
C HIS A 64 1.44 -11.73 -19.19
N ASN A 65 0.72 -11.14 -20.15
CA ASN A 65 1.09 -11.13 -21.57
C ASN A 65 1.40 -9.73 -22.15
N GLN A 66 1.50 -8.66 -21.34
CA GLN A 66 1.73 -7.31 -21.90
C GLN A 66 3.14 -7.10 -22.47
N LEU A 67 4.11 -7.94 -22.10
CA LEU A 67 5.47 -7.91 -22.66
C LEU A 67 5.62 -8.78 -23.92
N GLU A 68 4.71 -9.74 -24.16
CA GLU A 68 4.74 -10.58 -25.38
C GLU A 68 4.35 -9.81 -26.65
N LEU A 69 3.73 -8.63 -26.51
CA LEU A 69 3.41 -7.74 -27.63
C LEU A 69 4.64 -7.14 -28.31
N PHE A 70 5.78 -7.06 -27.61
CA PHE A 70 7.01 -6.49 -28.15
C PHE A 70 8.00 -7.54 -28.68
N ASP A 71 7.79 -8.82 -28.35
CA ASP A 71 8.66 -9.91 -28.81
C ASP A 71 8.33 -10.37 -30.25
N LYS A 72 7.12 -10.05 -30.74
CA LYS A 72 6.67 -10.38 -32.11
C LYS A 72 7.02 -9.32 -33.16
N GLY A 73 7.69 -8.23 -32.77
CA GLY A 73 8.04 -7.12 -33.67
C GLY A 73 9.39 -7.27 -34.38
N HIS A 74 10.09 -8.39 -34.20
CA HIS A 74 11.42 -8.58 -34.80
C HIS A 74 11.41 -9.10 -36.25
N GLU A 75 10.25 -9.52 -36.77
CA GLU A 75 10.12 -10.00 -38.17
C GLU A 75 9.85 -8.87 -39.18
N ASP A 76 9.29 -7.73 -38.77
CA ASP A 76 8.90 -6.65 -39.70
C ASP A 76 10.03 -5.67 -40.07
N ILE A 77 11.20 -5.77 -39.42
CA ILE A 77 12.33 -4.83 -39.62
C ILE A 77 13.17 -5.21 -40.86
N GLU A 78 13.03 -6.43 -41.40
CA GLU A 78 13.79 -6.88 -42.58
C GLU A 78 13.19 -6.46 -43.93
N LEU A 79 11.98 -5.86 -43.95
CA LEU A 79 11.33 -5.45 -45.21
C LEU A 79 11.73 -4.04 -45.71
N PHE A 80 12.53 -3.31 -44.95
CA PHE A 80 13.05 -1.98 -45.32
C PHE A 80 14.57 -1.84 -45.10
N GLY A 81 15.30 -2.95 -44.99
CA GLY A 81 16.76 -3.00 -44.91
C GLY A 81 17.43 -3.29 -46.24
#